data_AF-A0A523IQJ5-F1
#
_entry.id   AF-A0A523IQJ5-F1
#
_cell.length_a   1.000
_cell.length_b   1.000
_cell.length_c   1.000
_cell.angle_alpha   90.00
_cell.angle_beta   90.00
_cell.angle_gamma   90.00
#
_symmetry.space_group_name_H-M   'P 1'
#
loop_
_entity.id
_entity.type
_entity.pdbx_description
1 polymer ?
#
loop_
_entity_poly.entity_id
_entity_poly.type
_entity_poly.pdbx_seq_one_letter_code
_entity_poly.pdbx_strand_id
1 'polypeptide(L)'
;MRTAGFILAIVLTSLNLHAQQVGDPEFDPTLQSPVYEKGTGPALFIDEAHNNFHTLNGRYQPFAKLLQEDGYNLKAFTEEFTTTGLENAKILVIAKALHESNIEDWILPNPSAFTIYLMSPLLPSMDLIQQITKAEIHLKFL
;
A
#
# COMPACT_ATOMS: atom_id res chain seq x y z
N MET A 1 27.70 -22.33 -36.29
CA MET A 1 26.24 -22.08 -36.48
C MET A 1 25.41 -22.48 -35.25
N ARG A 2 25.62 -23.67 -34.64
CA ARG A 2 24.84 -24.11 -33.46
C ARG A 2 24.99 -23.22 -32.22
N THR A 3 26.20 -22.77 -31.91
CA THR A 3 26.49 -21.91 -30.74
C THR A 3 25.86 -20.51 -30.85
N ALA A 4 25.87 -19.92 -32.05
CA ALA A 4 25.25 -18.61 -32.30
C ALA A 4 23.72 -18.65 -32.12
N GLY A 5 23.07 -19.74 -32.52
CA GLY A 5 21.63 -19.95 -32.28
C GLY A 5 21.29 -20.05 -30.80
N PHE A 6 22.13 -20.73 -30.00
CA PHE A 6 21.95 -20.82 -28.55
C PHE A 6 22.14 -19.47 -27.85
N ILE A 7 23.15 -18.68 -28.24
CA ILE A 7 23.37 -17.35 -27.66
C ILE A 7 22.22 -16.41 -28.00
N LEU A 8 21.74 -16.43 -29.24
CA LEU A 8 20.59 -15.62 -29.67
C LEU A 8 19.31 -16.00 -28.91
N ALA A 9 19.07 -17.29 -28.68
CA ALA A 9 17.94 -17.76 -27.89
C ALA A 9 18.00 -17.26 -26.43
N ILE A 10 19.18 -17.32 -25.80
CA ILE A 10 19.37 -16.80 -24.43
C ILE A 10 19.09 -15.29 -24.37
N VAL A 11 19.65 -14.51 -25.29
CA VAL A 11 19.44 -13.05 -25.35
C VAL A 11 17.96 -12.67 -25.54
N LEU A 12 17.26 -13.37 -26.44
CA LEU A 12 15.83 -13.13 -26.68
C LEU A 12 14.96 -13.49 -25.46
N THR A 13 15.30 -14.52 -24.70
CA THR A 13 14.57 -14.89 -23.48
C THR A 13 14.81 -13.94 -22.30
N SER A 14 15.99 -13.31 -22.21
CA SER A 14 16.31 -12.38 -21.13
C SER A 14 15.62 -11.01 -21.22
N LEU A 15 15.07 -10.64 -22.39
CA LEU A 15 14.42 -9.34 -22.61
C LEU A 15 13.02 -9.21 -21.98
N ASN A 16 12.45 -10.29 -21.42
CA ASN A 16 11.10 -10.30 -20.84
C ASN A 16 11.08 -10.43 -19.30
N LEU A 17 12.23 -10.32 -18.63
CA LEU A 17 12.30 -10.39 -17.17
C LEU A 17 11.98 -9.00 -16.57
N HIS A 18 10.70 -8.70 -16.39
CA HIS A 18 10.28 -7.58 -15.55
C HIS A 18 10.35 -8.01 -14.07
N ALA A 19 11.32 -7.47 -13.33
CA ALA A 19 11.36 -7.61 -11.89
C ALA A 19 10.22 -6.77 -11.27
N GLN A 20 9.05 -7.38 -11.11
CA GLN A 20 7.89 -6.74 -10.53
C GLN A 20 7.86 -7.03 -9.03
N GLN A 21 7.66 -5.99 -8.20
CA GLN A 21 7.25 -6.20 -6.82
C GLN A 21 5.86 -6.87 -6.83
N VAL A 22 5.70 -8.01 -6.17
CA VAL A 22 4.42 -8.72 -6.03
C VAL A 22 4.24 -9.05 -4.55
N GLY A 23 3.02 -8.88 -4.02
CA GLY A 23 2.71 -9.37 -2.68
C GLY A 23 2.67 -10.90 -2.65
N ASP A 24 2.75 -11.51 -1.48
CA ASP A 24 2.59 -12.95 -1.30
C ASP A 24 1.13 -13.28 -0.93
N PRO A 25 0.22 -13.52 -1.89
CA PRO A 25 -1.20 -13.71 -1.60
C PRO A 25 -1.49 -14.95 -0.74
N GLU A 26 -0.56 -15.91 -0.71
CA GLU A 26 -0.65 -17.16 0.04
C GLU A 26 -0.14 -17.02 1.48
N PHE A 27 0.37 -15.84 1.86
CA PHE A 27 0.73 -15.56 3.25
C PHE A 27 -0.51 -15.74 4.14
N ASP A 28 -0.43 -16.65 5.10
CA ASP A 28 -1.53 -17.00 6.03
C ASP A 28 -0.99 -17.01 7.47
N PRO A 29 -0.90 -15.83 8.11
CA PRO A 29 -0.31 -15.72 9.43
C PRO A 29 -1.24 -16.32 10.49
N THR A 30 -0.68 -16.99 11.50
CA THR A 30 -1.40 -17.35 12.72
C THR A 30 -0.75 -16.65 13.90
N LEU A 31 -1.50 -15.82 14.61
CA LEU A 31 -1.02 -15.10 15.78
C LEU A 31 -1.43 -15.82 17.07
N GLN A 32 -0.45 -16.14 17.91
CA GLN A 32 -0.69 -16.79 19.21
C GLN A 32 -1.33 -15.85 20.22
N SER A 33 -1.01 -14.55 20.12
CA SER A 33 -1.47 -13.51 21.04
C SER A 33 -1.87 -12.25 20.26
N PRO A 34 -3.06 -12.25 19.63
CA PRO A 34 -3.61 -11.06 19.00
C PRO A 34 -3.75 -9.90 20.00
N VAL A 35 -3.54 -8.66 19.54
CA VAL A 35 -3.76 -7.46 20.37
C VAL A 35 -5.23 -7.31 20.74
N TYR A 36 -6.14 -7.65 19.82
CA TYR A 36 -7.59 -7.60 20.02
C TYR A 36 -8.23 -8.95 19.74
N GLU A 37 -9.39 -9.21 20.35
CA GLU A 37 -10.23 -10.31 19.88
C GLU A 37 -10.65 -10.06 18.43
N LYS A 38 -10.75 -11.12 17.63
CA LYS A 38 -10.99 -11.05 16.19
C LYS A 38 -12.21 -10.17 15.87
N GLY A 39 -11.98 -9.07 15.14
CA GLY A 39 -13.02 -8.14 14.72
C GLY A 39 -13.54 -7.20 15.82
N THR A 40 -12.90 -7.14 16.99
CA THR A 40 -13.26 -6.20 18.06
C THR A 40 -12.33 -4.99 18.15
N GLY A 41 -11.18 -5.06 17.46
CA GLY A 41 -10.22 -3.98 17.39
C GLY A 41 -10.74 -2.74 16.66
N PRO A 42 -9.96 -1.64 16.68
CA PRO A 42 -10.35 -0.40 16.05
C PRO A 42 -10.49 -0.56 14.52
N ALA A 43 -11.31 0.30 13.93
CA ALA A 43 -11.46 0.38 12.48
C ALA A 43 -10.18 0.96 11.85
N LEU A 44 -9.57 0.17 10.95
CA LEU A 44 -8.38 0.53 10.19
C LEU A 44 -8.71 0.57 8.70
N PHE A 45 -8.51 1.72 8.10
CA PHE A 45 -8.87 1.97 6.70
C PHE A 45 -7.59 1.99 5.86
N ILE A 46 -7.61 1.34 4.69
CA ILE A 46 -6.55 1.43 3.69
C ILE A 46 -7.06 2.32 2.55
N ASP A 47 -6.36 3.41 2.27
CA ASP A 47 -6.73 4.35 1.20
C ASP A 47 -6.56 3.69 -0.17
N GLU A 48 -7.66 3.56 -0.90
CA GLU A 48 -7.72 3.12 -2.30
C GLU A 48 -8.27 4.21 -3.22
N ALA A 49 -8.68 5.35 -2.67
CA ALA A 49 -9.30 6.45 -3.42
C ALA A 49 -8.27 7.28 -4.20
N HIS A 50 -7.01 7.34 -3.72
CA HIS A 50 -5.99 8.24 -4.26
C HIS A 50 -4.91 7.52 -5.07
N ASN A 51 -5.34 6.57 -5.91
CA ASN A 51 -4.48 5.76 -6.77
C ASN A 51 -3.35 5.08 -6.00
N ASN A 52 -3.61 4.70 -4.74
CA ASN A 52 -2.62 3.97 -3.97
C ASN A 52 -2.37 2.63 -4.63
N PHE A 53 -1.09 2.36 -4.81
CA PHE A 53 -0.63 1.10 -5.36
C PHE A 53 -0.84 -0.09 -4.41
N HIS A 54 -0.99 0.21 -3.12
CA HIS A 54 -1.12 -0.74 -2.03
C HIS A 54 -2.57 -0.79 -1.55
N THR A 55 -3.35 -1.72 -2.11
CA THR A 55 -4.76 -1.94 -1.78
C THR A 55 -4.96 -3.11 -0.82
N LEU A 56 -6.09 -3.12 -0.11
CA LEU A 56 -6.49 -4.13 0.88
C LEU A 56 -6.44 -5.54 0.29
N ASN A 57 -6.98 -5.72 -0.91
CA ASN A 57 -7.04 -7.01 -1.59
C ASN A 57 -5.93 -7.20 -2.63
N GLY A 58 -5.03 -6.22 -2.77
CA GLY A 58 -3.91 -6.27 -3.71
C GLY A 58 -2.60 -6.55 -3.01
N ARG A 59 -1.59 -5.71 -3.27
CA ARG A 59 -0.23 -5.92 -2.76
C ARG A 59 -0.10 -5.86 -1.24
N TYR A 60 -1.07 -5.25 -0.56
CA TYR A 60 -1.13 -5.19 0.89
C TYR A 60 -2.01 -6.28 1.50
N GLN A 61 -2.51 -7.24 0.73
CA GLN A 61 -3.26 -8.37 1.26
C GLN A 61 -2.52 -9.13 2.39
N PRO A 62 -1.18 -9.35 2.34
CA PRO A 62 -0.47 -9.98 3.46
C PRO A 62 -0.49 -9.14 4.74
N PHE A 63 -0.30 -7.83 4.60
CA PHE A 63 -0.40 -6.87 5.69
C PHE A 63 -1.82 -6.81 6.26
N ALA A 64 -2.83 -6.85 5.38
CA ALA A 64 -4.23 -6.86 5.78
C ALA A 64 -4.58 -8.11 6.57
N LYS A 65 -4.16 -9.29 6.09
CA LYS A 65 -4.35 -10.56 6.80
C LYS A 65 -3.71 -10.55 8.19
N LEU A 66 -2.47 -10.07 8.29
CA LEU A 66 -1.78 -9.96 9.58
C LEU A 66 -2.59 -9.12 10.58
N LEU A 67 -3.07 -7.94 10.16
CA LEU A 67 -3.85 -7.07 11.04
C LEU A 67 -5.24 -7.62 11.38
N GLN A 68 -5.87 -8.34 10.44
CA GLN A 68 -7.14 -9.02 10.70
C GLN A 68 -6.98 -10.13 11.74
N GLU A 69 -5.89 -10.90 11.65
CA GLU A 69 -5.54 -11.91 12.66
C GLU A 69 -5.13 -11.27 13.99
N ASP A 70 -4.61 -10.04 13.97
CA ASP A 70 -4.33 -9.25 15.18
C ASP A 70 -5.58 -8.56 15.76
N GLY A 71 -6.74 -8.78 15.13
CA GLY A 71 -8.07 -8.41 15.62
C GLY A 71 -8.61 -7.06 15.15
N TYR A 72 -7.92 -6.36 14.24
CA TYR A 72 -8.38 -5.08 13.68
C TYR A 72 -9.56 -5.25 12.70
N ASN A 73 -10.39 -4.21 12.62
CA ASN A 73 -11.51 -4.13 11.67
C ASN A 73 -11.09 -3.40 10.39
N LEU A 74 -10.65 -4.16 9.39
CA LEU A 74 -10.12 -3.58 8.15
C LEU A 74 -11.20 -3.22 7.13
N LYS A 75 -11.05 -2.07 6.48
CA LYS A 75 -11.86 -1.65 5.32
C LYS A 75 -11.02 -0.96 4.27
N ALA A 76 -11.35 -1.16 3.00
CA ALA A 76 -10.87 -0.32 1.92
C ALA A 76 -11.60 1.03 1.99
N PHE A 77 -10.87 2.12 1.81
CA PHE A 77 -11.42 3.46 1.76
C PHE A 77 -11.35 3.97 0.32
N THR A 78 -12.50 4.01 -0.33
CA THR A 78 -12.63 4.27 -1.78
C THR A 78 -13.27 5.61 -2.09
N GLU A 79 -13.48 6.44 -1.08
CA GLU A 79 -14.12 7.76 -1.20
C GLU A 79 -13.09 8.89 -1.01
N GLU A 80 -13.45 10.11 -1.36
CA GLU A 80 -12.62 11.27 -1.04
C GLU A 80 -12.53 11.50 0.47
N PHE A 81 -11.41 12.03 0.94
CA PHE A 81 -11.26 12.40 2.34
C PHE A 81 -12.19 13.56 2.70
N THR A 82 -13.18 13.22 3.54
CA THR A 82 -14.06 14.18 4.19
C THR A 82 -14.09 13.89 5.69
N THR A 83 -14.40 14.88 6.52
CA THR A 83 -14.50 14.71 7.97
C THR A 83 -15.51 13.61 8.32
N THR A 84 -16.66 13.59 7.65
CA THR A 84 -17.70 12.56 7.88
C THR A 84 -17.29 11.20 7.34
N GLY A 85 -16.67 11.12 6.16
CA GLY A 85 -16.20 9.85 5.61
C GLY A 85 -15.16 9.16 6.50
N LEU A 86 -14.31 9.96 7.17
CA LEU A 86 -13.26 9.46 8.06
C LEU A 86 -13.68 9.34 9.54
N GLU A 87 -14.90 9.71 9.92
CA GLU A 87 -15.33 9.76 11.33
C GLU A 87 -15.17 8.41 12.07
N ASN A 88 -15.35 7.33 11.30
CA ASN A 88 -15.29 5.95 11.80
C ASN A 88 -13.89 5.35 11.66
N ALA A 89 -12.97 5.97 10.92
CA ALA A 89 -11.59 5.52 10.81
C ALA A 89 -10.83 5.90 12.08
N LYS A 90 -10.34 4.90 12.82
CA LYS A 90 -9.42 5.14 13.94
C LYS A 90 -7.98 5.18 13.48
N ILE A 91 -7.69 4.44 12.42
CA ILE A 91 -6.39 4.41 11.74
C ILE A 91 -6.67 4.50 10.25
N LEU A 92 -5.93 5.36 9.55
CA LEU A 92 -5.94 5.46 8.09
C LEU A 92 -4.53 5.19 7.58
N VAL A 93 -4.40 4.22 6.69
CA VAL A 93 -3.15 3.84 6.04
C VAL A 93 -3.17 4.38 4.61
N ILE A 94 -2.24 5.30 4.33
CA ILE A 94 -1.97 5.84 3.00
C ILE A 94 -0.59 5.34 2.60
N ALA A 95 -0.50 4.54 1.55
CA ALA A 95 0.74 3.89 1.14
C ALA A 95 0.91 4.03 -0.37
N LYS A 96 1.75 5.00 -0.76
CA LYS A 96 2.08 5.34 -2.15
C LYS A 96 0.86 5.85 -2.93
N ALA A 97 0.22 6.89 -2.41
CA ALA A 97 -0.80 7.64 -3.15
C ALA A 97 -0.14 8.31 -4.35
N LEU A 98 -0.81 8.28 -5.50
CA LEU A 98 -0.27 8.77 -6.76
C LEU A 98 -1.18 9.85 -7.35
N HIS A 99 -0.55 10.95 -7.76
CA HIS A 99 -1.24 11.93 -8.59
C HIS A 99 -1.67 11.29 -9.92
N GLU A 100 -2.82 11.71 -10.45
CA GLU A 100 -3.41 11.14 -11.67
C GLU A 100 -2.45 11.13 -12.87
N SER A 101 -1.59 12.16 -12.99
CA SER A 101 -0.59 12.25 -14.07
C SER A 101 0.50 11.18 -13.99
N ASN A 102 0.62 10.46 -12.87
CA ASN A 102 1.69 9.51 -12.59
C ASN A 102 1.19 8.07 -12.44
N ILE A 103 -0.05 7.77 -12.84
CA ILE A 103 -0.60 6.40 -12.79
C ILE A 103 0.13 5.49 -13.79
N GLU A 104 0.27 5.96 -15.03
CA GLU A 104 0.92 5.22 -16.13
C GLU A 104 2.38 5.66 -16.31
N ASP A 105 2.59 6.98 -16.41
CA ASP A 105 3.89 7.55 -16.74
C ASP A 105 4.50 8.24 -15.53
N TRP A 106 5.50 7.60 -14.92
CA TRP A 106 6.17 8.14 -13.74
C TRP A 106 7.15 9.26 -14.12
N ILE A 107 6.64 10.49 -14.22
CA ILE A 107 7.39 11.68 -14.61
C ILE A 107 7.69 12.54 -13.38
N LEU A 108 8.95 12.94 -13.23
CA LEU A 108 9.36 13.89 -12.19
C LEU A 108 9.09 15.35 -12.64
N PRO A 109 8.72 16.25 -11.71
CA PRO A 109 8.53 16.01 -10.27
C PRO A 109 7.24 15.23 -9.98
N ASN A 110 7.24 14.37 -8.95
CA ASN A 110 6.05 13.64 -8.51
C ASN A 110 5.10 14.61 -7.79
N PRO A 111 3.96 15.00 -8.39
CA PRO A 111 3.01 15.89 -7.75
C PRO A 111 2.37 15.22 -6.53
N SER A 112 1.87 16.03 -5.59
CA SER A 112 1.06 15.51 -4.49
C SER A 112 -0.19 14.83 -5.03
N ALA A 113 -0.51 13.63 -4.54
CA ALA A 113 -1.80 12.98 -4.80
C ALA A 113 -2.98 13.70 -4.14
N PHE A 114 -2.69 14.62 -3.20
CA PHE A 114 -3.69 15.33 -2.43
C PHE A 114 -3.68 16.82 -2.74
N THR A 115 -4.88 17.40 -2.84
CA THR A 115 -5.06 18.85 -2.79
C THR A 115 -5.00 19.33 -1.33
N ILE A 116 -4.69 20.61 -1.12
CA ILE A 116 -4.60 21.16 0.24
C ILE A 116 -5.94 21.08 1.00
N TYR A 117 -7.06 21.12 0.28
CA TYR A 117 -8.41 21.00 0.86
C TYR A 117 -8.73 19.56 1.27
N LEU A 118 -8.30 18.58 0.47
CA LEU A 118 -8.48 17.15 0.73
C LEU A 118 -7.70 16.69 1.98
N MET A 119 -6.62 17.39 2.32
CA MET A 119 -5.86 17.15 3.54
C MET A 119 -6.46 17.85 4.78
N SER A 120 -7.40 18.78 4.60
CA SER A 120 -7.99 19.56 5.70
C SER A 120 -8.59 18.70 6.82
N PRO A 121 -9.33 17.61 6.53
CA PRO A 121 -9.83 16.69 7.56
C PRO A 121 -8.71 15.99 8.37
N LEU A 122 -7.50 15.89 7.81
CA LEU A 122 -6.33 15.26 8.43
C LEU A 122 -5.45 16.25 9.19
N LEU A 123 -5.61 17.57 8.97
CA LEU A 123 -4.79 18.61 9.62
C LEU A 123 -4.73 18.53 11.15
N PRO A 124 -5.82 18.19 11.88
CA PRO A 124 -5.77 18.06 13.34
C PRO A 124 -4.89 16.90 13.85
N SER A 125 -4.55 15.93 13.00
CA SER A 125 -3.75 14.74 13.34
C SER A 125 -2.42 14.64 12.57
N MET A 126 -2.13 15.62 11.69
CA MET A 126 -1.01 15.59 10.74
C MET A 126 0.38 15.81 11.36
N ASP A 127 0.49 16.25 12.62
CA ASP A 127 1.79 16.35 13.32
C ASP A 127 2.50 14.98 13.46
N LEU A 128 1.77 13.87 13.28
CA LEU A 128 2.32 12.51 13.32
C LEU A 128 2.68 11.94 11.93
N ILE A 129 2.09 12.45 10.84
CA ILE A 129 2.10 11.77 9.52
C ILE A 129 3.29 12.18 8.64
N GLN A 130 3.85 13.38 8.80
CA GLN A 130 5.07 13.77 8.06
C GLN A 130 6.31 12.92 8.43
N GLN A 131 6.29 12.22 9.58
CA GLN A 131 7.36 11.30 9.94
C GLN A 131 7.30 9.97 9.17
N ILE A 132 6.11 9.54 8.71
CA ILE A 132 5.93 8.26 8.00
C ILE A 132 6.19 8.40 6.50
N THR A 133 5.85 9.53 5.89
CA THR A 133 6.06 9.75 4.44
C THR A 133 7.52 9.98 4.05
N LYS A 134 8.39 10.31 5.03
CA LYS A 134 9.85 10.45 4.84
C LYS A 134 10.65 9.28 5.42
N ALA A 135 9.99 8.35 6.10
CA ALA A 135 10.62 7.12 6.56
C ALA A 135 10.62 6.12 5.39
N GLU A 136 11.77 5.96 4.75
CA GLU A 136 12.12 4.67 4.18
C GLU A 136 11.85 3.62 5.26
N ILE A 137 10.82 2.79 5.07
CA ILE A 137 10.57 1.66 5.95
C ILE A 137 11.71 0.67 5.69
N HIS A 138 12.82 0.85 6.40
CA HIS A 138 13.89 -0.10 6.50
C HIS A 138 13.45 -1.18 7.52
N LEU A 139 12.54 -2.05 7.09
CA LEU A 139 12.23 -3.30 7.78
C LEU A 139 13.47 -4.19 7.66
N LYS A 140 14.39 -4.06 8.62
CA LYS A 140 15.36 -5.12 8.91
C LYS A 140 14.56 -6.29 9.51
N PHE A 141 14.20 -7.24 8.67
CA PHE A 141 14.09 -8.61 9.16
C PHE A 141 15.51 -9.03 9.57
N LEU A 142 15.61 -9.68 10.73
CA LEU A 142 16.86 -10.20 11.29
C LEU A 142 17.70 -10.95 10.25
#